data_AF-R1E8L9-F1
#
_entry.id   AF-R1E8L9-F1
#
_cell.length_a   1.000
_cell.length_b   1.000
_cell.length_c   1.000
_cell.angle_alpha   90.00
_cell.angle_beta   90.00
_cell.angle_gamma   90.00
#
_symmetry.space_group_name_H-M   'P 1'
#
loop_
_entity.id
_entity.type
_entity.pdbx_description
1 polymer ?
#
loop_
_entity_poly.entity_id
_entity_poly.type
_entity_poly.pdbx_seq_one_letter_code
_entity_poly.pdbx_strand_id
1 'polypeptide(L)'
;MILADKQDLQRQLTLSLLRIDEKELEYFTQNCFAMGTQAALIALFGFDKMVEARSDVTGSSMGGETAFQIKMAWITFNALNMVAGLAAVVKATQMSIRIPGLALRGPEGSMARAVQVMRTEYWRLHAYF
;
A
#
# COMPACT_ATOMS: atom_id res chain seq x y z
N MET A 1 -5.57 -7.96 -49.59
CA MET A 1 -4.18 -7.72 -49.15
C MET A 1 -4.11 -6.53 -48.19
N ILE A 2 -4.49 -5.31 -48.60
CA ILE A 2 -4.46 -4.09 -47.74
C ILE A 2 -5.28 -4.21 -46.44
N LEU A 3 -6.43 -4.89 -46.47
CA LEU A 3 -7.25 -5.09 -45.27
C LEU A 3 -6.55 -5.99 -44.22
N ALA A 4 -5.75 -6.96 -44.68
CA ALA A 4 -4.99 -7.84 -43.80
C ALA A 4 -3.83 -7.09 -43.15
N ASP A 5 -3.11 -6.25 -43.91
CA ASP A 5 -2.04 -5.39 -43.37
C ASP A 5 -2.59 -4.40 -42.33
N LYS A 6 -3.79 -3.84 -42.57
CA LYS A 6 -4.46 -2.98 -41.59
C LYS A 6 -4.78 -3.73 -40.29
N GLN A 7 -5.27 -4.96 -40.39
CA GLN A 7 -5.58 -5.80 -39.23
C GLN A 7 -4.32 -6.23 -38.48
N ASP A 8 -3.23 -6.49 -39.21
CA ASP A 8 -1.95 -6.84 -38.59
C ASP A 8 -1.36 -5.64 -37.84
N LEU A 9 -1.41 -4.44 -38.43
CA LEU A 9 -0.98 -3.21 -37.77
C LEU A 9 -1.82 -2.91 -36.51
N GLN A 10 -3.14 -3.14 -36.57
CA GLN A 10 -4.02 -3.00 -35.41
C GLN A 10 -3.64 -3.99 -34.30
N ARG A 11 -3.35 -5.25 -34.64
CA ARG A 11 -2.89 -6.24 -33.65
C ARG A 11 -1.55 -5.87 -33.03
N GLN A 12 -0.59 -5.43 -33.83
CA GLN A 12 0.72 -4.99 -33.33
C GLN A 12 0.59 -3.80 -32.38
N LEU A 13 -0.32 -2.86 -32.67
CA LEU A 13 -0.63 -1.74 -31.79
C LEU A 13 -1.25 -2.22 -30.47
N THR A 14 -2.22 -3.13 -30.52
CA THR A 14 -2.85 -3.71 -29.32
C THR A 14 -1.84 -4.45 -28.44
N LEU A 15 -0.93 -5.23 -29.03
CA LEU A 15 0.13 -5.91 -28.30
C LEU A 15 1.11 -4.94 -27.64
N SER A 16 1.44 -3.85 -28.34
CA SER A 16 2.33 -2.81 -27.82
C SER A 16 1.71 -2.08 -26.62
N LEU A 17 0.40 -1.81 -26.67
CA LEU A 17 -0.35 -1.21 -25.55
C LEU A 17 -0.41 -2.15 -24.34
N LEU A 18 -0.73 -3.44 -24.55
CA LEU A 18 -0.75 -4.43 -23.47
C LEU A 18 0.60 -4.52 -22.75
N ARG A 19 1.70 -4.46 -23.49
CA ARG A 19 3.06 -4.52 -22.93
C ARG A 19 3.39 -3.29 -22.08
N ILE A 20 2.82 -2.13 -22.39
CA ILE A 20 2.97 -0.92 -21.57
C ILE A 20 2.15 -1.07 -20.28
N ASP A 21 0.90 -1.49 -20.40
CA ASP A 21 0.02 -1.71 -19.25
C ASP A 21 0.61 -2.75 -18.28
N GLU A 22 1.29 -3.77 -18.79
CA GLU A 22 1.99 -4.79 -17.98
C GLU A 22 3.11 -4.19 -17.13
N LYS A 23 3.95 -3.35 -17.75
CA LYS A 23 5.02 -2.65 -17.03
C LYS A 23 4.48 -1.69 -15.98
N GLU A 24 3.39 -0.98 -16.29
CA GLU A 24 2.76 -0.09 -15.32
C GLU A 24 2.16 -0.87 -14.14
N LEU A 25 1.52 -2.00 -14.40
CA LEU A 25 0.97 -2.88 -13.37
C LEU A 25 2.07 -3.43 -12.44
N GLU A 26 3.19 -3.86 -13.01
CA GLU A 26 4.35 -4.36 -12.27
C GLU A 26 4.93 -3.26 -11.37
N TYR A 27 5.09 -2.05 -11.91
CA TYR A 27 5.56 -0.88 -11.16
C TYR A 27 4.68 -0.58 -9.94
N PHE A 28 3.36 -0.50 -10.12
CA PHE A 28 2.45 -0.22 -8.99
C PHE A 28 2.41 -1.35 -7.97
N THR A 29 2.54 -2.60 -8.43
CA THR A 29 2.59 -3.78 -7.55
C THR A 29 3.85 -3.75 -6.70
N GLN A 30 5.01 -3.48 -7.30
CA GLN A 30 6.28 -3.34 -6.59
C GLN A 30 6.23 -2.21 -5.57
N ASN A 31 5.62 -1.07 -5.92
CA ASN A 31 5.44 0.05 -5.00
C ASN A 31 4.54 -0.33 -3.81
N CYS A 32 3.43 -1.06 -4.05
CA CYS A 32 2.57 -1.55 -2.96
C CYS A 32 3.32 -2.50 -2.01
N PHE A 33 4.20 -3.36 -2.53
CA PHE A 33 5.05 -4.20 -1.70
C PHE A 33 6.03 -3.37 -0.86
N ALA A 34 6.72 -2.39 -1.47
CA ALA A 34 7.63 -1.51 -0.76
C ALA A 34 6.91 -0.76 0.37
N MET A 35 5.77 -0.12 0.09
CA MET A 35 4.95 0.56 1.09
C MET A 35 4.45 -0.39 2.18
N GLY A 36 4.04 -1.61 1.81
CA GLY A 36 3.61 -2.65 2.76
C GLY A 36 4.73 -3.06 3.72
N THR A 37 5.96 -3.26 3.21
CA THR A 37 7.12 -3.59 4.07
C THR A 37 7.48 -2.45 5.00
N GLN A 38 7.47 -1.20 4.53
CA GLN A 38 7.75 -0.02 5.35
C GLN A 38 6.70 0.16 6.45
N ALA A 39 5.41 0.04 6.13
CA ALA A 39 4.32 0.14 7.10
C ALA A 39 4.40 -0.99 8.16
N ALA A 40 4.74 -2.21 7.75
CA ALA A 40 4.93 -3.33 8.67
C ALA A 40 6.09 -3.08 9.66
N LEU A 41 7.21 -2.54 9.18
CA LEU A 41 8.35 -2.18 10.03
C LEU A 41 8.00 -1.09 11.04
N ILE A 42 7.28 -0.04 10.62
CA ILE A 42 6.85 1.04 11.52
C ILE A 42 5.93 0.51 12.62
N ALA A 43 5.00 -0.38 12.28
CA ALA A 43 4.12 -1.04 13.26
C ALA A 43 4.91 -1.92 14.24
N LEU A 44 5.91 -2.66 13.75
CA LEU A 44 6.78 -3.48 14.58
C LEU A 44 7.60 -2.64 15.57
N PHE A 45 8.19 -1.52 15.12
CA PHE A 45 8.92 -0.62 16.01
C PHE A 45 7.99 0.02 17.06
N GLY A 46 6.74 0.31 16.72
CA GLY A 46 5.74 0.75 17.69
C GLY A 46 5.48 -0.30 18.79
N PHE A 47 5.40 -1.57 18.42
CA PHE A 47 5.24 -2.68 19.38
C PHE A 47 6.47 -2.86 20.27
N ASP A 48 7.66 -2.84 19.69
CA ASP A 48 8.93 -2.97 20.43
C ASP A 48 9.07 -1.89 21.52
N LYS A 49 8.70 -0.64 21.18
CA LYS A 49 8.67 0.48 22.12
C LYS A 49 7.64 0.32 23.25
N MET A 50 6.53 -0.37 23.02
CA MET A 50 5.56 -0.71 24.07
C MET A 50 6.09 -1.78 25.02
N VAL A 51 6.83 -2.77 24.49
CA VAL A 51 7.43 -3.84 25.30
C VAL A 51 8.54 -3.29 26.19
N GLU A 52 9.40 -2.43 25.65
CA GLU A 52 10.45 -1.72 26.40
C GLU A 52 9.85 -0.79 27.48
N ALA A 53 8.79 -0.03 27.15
CA ALA A 53 8.13 0.83 28.13
C ALA A 53 7.50 0.05 29.31
N ARG A 54 7.14 -1.22 29.13
CA ARG A 54 6.61 -2.07 30.21
C ARG A 54 7.65 -2.36 31.29
N SER A 55 8.93 -2.49 30.95
CA SER A 55 9.99 -2.73 31.96
C SER A 55 10.25 -1.49 32.81
N ASP A 56 10.13 -0.28 32.24
CA ASP A 56 10.46 0.97 32.94
C ASP A 56 9.33 1.47 33.86
N VAL A 57 8.08 1.15 33.54
CA VAL A 57 6.90 1.51 34.36
C VAL A 57 6.89 0.79 35.72
N THR A 58 7.56 -0.37 35.83
CA THR A 58 7.65 -1.13 37.10
C THR A 58 8.64 -0.48 38.09
N GLY A 59 9.57 0.37 37.61
CA GLY A 59 10.66 0.92 38.43
C GLY A 59 10.48 2.36 38.94
N SER A 60 9.48 3.12 38.48
CA SER A 60 9.41 4.58 38.71
C SER A 60 8.10 5.05 39.35
N SER A 61 8.01 4.88 40.67
CA SER A 61 7.08 5.61 41.55
C SER A 61 7.62 7.03 41.81
N MET A 62 7.42 7.98 40.89
CA MET A 62 7.48 9.41 41.25
C MET A 62 6.26 10.14 40.69
N GLY A 63 5.55 10.77 41.63
CA GLY A 63 4.23 11.37 41.48
C GLY A 63 4.19 12.65 40.67
N GLY A 64 2.98 12.93 40.19
CA GLY A 64 2.58 14.14 39.48
C GLY A 64 1.46 13.79 38.52
N GLU A 65 0.30 14.44 38.64
CA GLU A 65 -0.86 14.23 37.74
C GLU A 65 -0.50 14.43 36.26
N THR A 66 0.55 15.22 35.98
CA THR A 66 1.15 15.44 34.66
C THR A 66 1.88 14.22 34.10
N ALA A 67 2.50 13.38 34.96
CA ALA A 67 3.20 12.17 34.53
C ALA A 67 2.24 11.07 34.07
N PHE A 68 1.04 11.01 34.66
CA PHE A 68 -0.01 10.08 34.22
C PHE A 68 -0.55 10.45 32.84
N GLN A 69 -0.78 11.74 32.58
CA GLN A 69 -1.26 12.22 31.28
C GLN A 69 -0.25 11.94 30.16
N ILE A 70 1.04 12.17 30.39
CA ILE A 70 2.09 11.89 29.40
C ILE A 70 2.20 10.38 29.13
N LYS A 71 2.11 9.53 30.16
CA LYS A 71 2.09 8.05 30.00
C LYS A 71 0.87 7.59 29.19
N MET A 72 -0.31 8.16 29.44
CA MET A 72 -1.53 7.85 28.69
C MET A 72 -1.50 8.38 27.24
N ALA A 73 -0.93 9.56 27.01
CA ALA A 73 -0.72 10.07 25.65
C ALA A 73 0.29 9.21 24.87
N TRP A 74 1.35 8.75 25.52
CA TRP A 74 2.36 7.89 24.91
C TRP A 74 1.77 6.54 24.47
N ILE A 75 1.00 5.88 25.34
CA ILE A 75 0.44 4.56 25.02
C ILE A 75 -0.65 4.64 23.95
N THR A 76 -1.48 5.69 23.98
CA THR A 76 -2.52 5.91 22.96
C THR A 76 -1.91 6.24 21.60
N PHE A 77 -0.85 7.05 21.55
CA PHE A 77 -0.13 7.36 20.32
C PHE A 77 0.52 6.11 19.69
N ASN A 78 1.17 5.26 20.50
CA ASN A 78 1.78 4.02 20.00
C ASN A 78 0.73 2.99 19.54
N ALA A 79 -0.39 2.88 20.26
CA ALA A 79 -1.51 2.04 19.84
C ALA A 79 -2.12 2.52 18.51
N LEU A 80 -2.29 3.84 18.34
CA LEU A 80 -2.78 4.43 17.09
C LEU A 80 -1.82 4.18 15.93
N ASN A 81 -0.51 4.31 16.16
CA ASN A 81 0.52 4.02 15.16
C ASN A 81 0.45 2.55 14.69
N MET A 82 0.30 1.59 15.61
CA MET A 82 0.13 0.17 15.26
C MET A 82 -1.14 -0.09 14.44
N VAL A 83 -2.28 0.50 14.84
CA VAL A 83 -3.55 0.33 14.13
C VAL A 83 -3.48 0.92 12.72
N ALA A 84 -2.91 2.11 12.58
CA ALA A 84 -2.72 2.76 11.29
C ALA A 84 -1.75 1.98 10.38
N GLY A 85 -0.63 1.49 10.93
CA GLY A 85 0.34 0.68 10.19
C GLY A 85 -0.25 -0.63 9.69
N LEU A 86 -1.02 -1.34 10.53
CA LEU A 86 -1.71 -2.57 10.13
C LEU A 86 -2.81 -2.29 9.08
N ALA A 87 -3.55 -1.20 9.21
CA ALA A 87 -4.55 -0.81 8.20
C ALA A 87 -3.89 -0.52 6.84
N ALA A 88 -2.73 0.15 6.83
CA ALA A 88 -1.96 0.41 5.62
C ALA A 88 -1.46 -0.89 4.98
N VAL A 89 -0.92 -1.83 5.77
CA VAL A 89 -0.50 -3.16 5.28
C VAL A 89 -1.68 -3.92 4.67
N VAL A 90 -2.84 -3.95 5.34
CA VAL A 90 -4.03 -4.65 4.82
C VAL A 90 -4.49 -4.04 3.49
N LYS A 91 -4.49 -2.71 3.36
CA LYS A 91 -4.85 -2.02 2.11
C LYS A 91 -3.84 -2.30 1.00
N ALA A 92 -2.54 -2.25 1.29
CA ALA A 92 -1.48 -2.58 0.34
C ALA A 92 -1.58 -4.05 -0.13
N THR A 93 -1.89 -4.97 0.78
CA THR A 93 -2.05 -6.40 0.48
C THR A 93 -3.31 -6.67 -0.35
N GLN A 94 -4.41 -5.98 -0.05
CA GLN A 94 -5.65 -6.06 -0.84
C GLN A 94 -5.45 -5.55 -2.28
N MET A 95 -4.70 -4.47 -2.47
CA MET A 95 -4.32 -3.99 -3.80
C MET A 95 -3.40 -4.97 -4.51
N SER A 96 -2.34 -5.43 -3.84
CA SER A 96 -1.37 -6.38 -4.41
C SER A 96 -2.01 -7.70 -4.87
N ILE A 97 -3.06 -8.20 -4.21
CA ILE A 97 -3.72 -9.46 -4.59
C ILE A 97 -4.85 -9.24 -5.62
N ARG A 98 -5.71 -8.23 -5.44
CA ARG A 98 -6.91 -8.07 -6.28
C ARG A 98 -6.58 -7.55 -7.69
N ILE A 99 -5.51 -6.78 -7.83
CA ILE A 99 -5.17 -6.09 -9.07
C ILE A 99 -4.60 -7.03 -10.14
N PRO A 100 -3.61 -7.90 -9.86
CA PRO A 100 -3.21 -8.92 -10.83
C PRO A 100 -4.34 -9.93 -11.12
N GLY A 101 -5.20 -10.21 -10.14
CA GLY A 101 -6.37 -11.07 -10.34
C GLY A 101 -7.38 -10.52 -11.36
N LEU A 102 -7.63 -9.21 -11.34
CA LEU A 102 -8.47 -8.51 -12.31
C LEU A 102 -7.79 -8.35 -13.69
N ALA A 103 -6.46 -8.27 -13.71
CA ALA A 103 -5.68 -8.23 -14.95
C ALA A 103 -5.63 -9.59 -15.67
N LEU A 104 -5.54 -10.70 -14.92
CA LEU A 104 -5.41 -12.05 -15.49
C LEU A 104 -6.75 -12.73 -15.84
N ARG A 105 -7.86 -12.33 -15.22
CA ARG A 105 -9.18 -13.00 -15.39
C ARG A 105 -10.25 -12.12 -16.04
N GLY A 106 -9.95 -10.86 -16.29
CA GLY A 106 -10.93 -9.94 -16.86
C GLY A 106 -11.04 -10.04 -18.39
N PRO A 107 -12.21 -9.69 -18.97
CA PRO A 107 -12.38 -9.58 -20.42
C PRO A 107 -11.38 -8.57 -21.03
N GLU A 108 -11.14 -8.64 -22.34
CA GLU A 108 -10.20 -7.74 -23.04
C GLU A 108 -10.46 -6.27 -22.65
N GLY A 109 -9.42 -5.57 -22.19
CA GLY A 109 -9.51 -4.19 -21.65
C GLY A 109 -9.62 -4.07 -20.12
N SER A 110 -9.81 -5.18 -19.39
CA SER A 110 -9.82 -5.18 -17.91
C SER A 110 -8.48 -4.73 -17.30
N MET A 111 -7.38 -5.03 -17.99
CA MET A 111 -6.04 -4.59 -17.60
C MET A 111 -5.89 -3.07 -17.65
N ALA A 112 -6.30 -2.43 -18.75
CA ALA A 112 -6.32 -0.97 -18.88
C ALA A 112 -7.21 -0.31 -17.82
N ARG A 113 -8.36 -0.93 -17.47
CA ARG A 113 -9.24 -0.46 -16.40
C ARG A 113 -8.61 -0.60 -15.01
N ALA A 114 -7.94 -1.71 -14.73
CA ALA A 114 -7.23 -1.94 -13.47
C ALA A 114 -6.06 -0.94 -13.29
N VAL A 115 -5.30 -0.71 -14.36
CA VAL A 115 -4.22 0.29 -14.41
C VAL A 115 -4.78 1.70 -14.23
N GLN A 116 -5.92 2.05 -14.86
CA GLN A 116 -6.58 3.34 -14.63
C GLN A 116 -6.98 3.55 -13.17
N VAL A 117 -7.54 2.52 -12.50
CA VAL A 117 -7.91 2.62 -11.09
C VAL A 117 -6.66 2.84 -10.23
N MET A 118 -5.60 2.05 -10.44
CA MET A 118 -4.31 2.26 -9.75
C MET A 118 -3.75 3.67 -10.00
N ARG A 119 -3.80 4.14 -11.24
CA ARG A 119 -3.34 5.48 -11.62
C ARG A 119 -4.16 6.57 -10.91
N THR A 120 -5.47 6.43 -10.84
CA THR A 120 -6.32 7.40 -10.12
C THR A 120 -6.04 7.43 -8.61
N GLU A 121 -5.82 6.27 -7.99
CA GLU A 121 -5.48 6.21 -6.57
C GLU A 121 -4.07 6.78 -6.31
N TYR A 122 -3.11 6.53 -7.20
CA TYR A 122 -1.76 7.12 -7.13
C TYR A 122 -1.79 8.65 -7.21
N TRP A 123 -2.59 9.21 -8.14
CA TRP A 123 -2.77 10.65 -8.25
C TRP A 123 -3.49 11.27 -7.05
N ARG A 124 -4.49 10.59 -6.48
CA ARG A 124 -5.13 11.06 -5.24
C ARG A 124 -4.13 11.11 -4.09
N LEU A 125 -3.30 10.07 -3.92
CA LEU A 125 -2.26 10.04 -2.90
C LEU A 125 -1.24 11.18 -3.06
N HIS A 126 -0.83 11.50 -4.29
CA HIS A 126 0.06 12.64 -4.57
C HIS A 126 -0.59 14.00 -4.31
N ALA A 127 -1.92 14.12 -4.35
CA ALA A 127 -2.60 15.39 -4.08
C ALA A 127 -2.69 15.74 -2.58
N TYR A 128 -2.45 14.75 -1.70
CA TYR A 128 -2.47 14.93 -0.25
C TYR A 128 -1.07 15.15 0.37
N PHE A 129 0.00 15.16 -0.43
CA PHE A 129 1.38 15.39 -0.02
C PHE A 129 1.95 16.61 -0.73
#